data_AF-A0A265QC86-F1
#
_entry.id   AF-A0A265QC86-F1
#
_cell.length_a   1.000
_cell.length_b   1.000
_cell.length_c   1.000
_cell.angle_alpha   90.00
_cell.angle_beta   90.00
_cell.angle_gamma   90.00
#
_symmetry.space_group_name_H-M   'P 1'
#
loop_
_entity.id
_entity.type
_entity.pdbx_description
1 polymer ?
#
loop_
_entity_poly.entity_id
_entity_poly.type
_entity_poly.pdbx_seq_one_letter_code
_entity_poly.pdbx_strand_id
1 'polypeptide(L)'
;MSLSGLTSDYPLNINDNPVSPRDFALAVLLAQKASRPAMSEEELKEFLKGVTACAATELHGRKDGKDISYVGRVAGNMAPLTAIPLIMGAEMLAKGEVSKKGIMVAEEAIEDADKFVKETVKRIREDGFGFTVREDLTVREEY
;
A
#
# COMPACT_ATOMS: atom_id res chain seq x y z
N MET A 1 20.51 -8.58 3.75
CA MET A 1 20.81 -7.90 2.47
C MET A 1 21.66 -6.64 2.63
N SER A 2 21.49 -5.82 3.68
CA SER A 2 22.38 -4.67 3.91
C SER A 2 23.81 -5.08 4.25
N LEU A 3 23.96 -6.07 5.15
CA LEU A 3 25.27 -6.59 5.57
C LEU A 3 26.08 -7.29 4.47
N SER A 4 25.42 -7.78 3.41
CA SER A 4 26.09 -8.41 2.27
C SER A 4 26.51 -7.42 1.18
N GLY A 5 26.28 -6.12 1.38
CA GLY A 5 26.66 -5.07 0.41
C GLY A 5 25.83 -5.05 -0.88
N LEU A 6 24.87 -5.96 -1.07
CA LEU A 6 24.06 -6.09 -2.29
C LEU A 6 23.10 -4.92 -2.56
N THR A 7 22.99 -3.99 -1.61
CA THR A 7 22.19 -2.76 -1.76
C THR A 7 23.06 -1.50 -1.90
N SER A 8 24.39 -1.69 -1.83
CA SER A 8 25.41 -0.64 -1.96
C SER A 8 25.32 0.06 -3.31
N ASP A 9 25.53 1.36 -3.28
CA ASP A 9 25.76 2.24 -4.43
C ASP A 9 27.25 2.39 -4.77
N TYR A 10 28.16 1.92 -3.90
CA TYR A 10 29.59 1.86 -4.19
C TYR A 10 29.91 0.71 -5.15
N PRO A 11 30.53 0.99 -6.32
CA PRO A 11 30.96 -0.04 -7.25
C PRO A 11 32.03 -0.94 -6.62
N LEU A 12 31.90 -2.24 -6.84
CA LEU A 12 32.93 -3.22 -6.52
C LEU A 12 33.75 -3.51 -7.77
N ASN A 13 35.07 -3.49 -7.66
CA ASN A 13 35.91 -3.96 -8.74
C ASN A 13 36.01 -5.49 -8.71
N ILE A 14 35.44 -6.16 -9.71
CA ILE A 14 35.48 -7.62 -9.88
C ILE A 14 36.26 -7.92 -11.16
N ASN A 15 37.50 -8.38 -11.02
CA ASN A 15 38.38 -8.68 -12.16
C ASN A 15 38.49 -7.50 -13.15
N ASP A 16 38.80 -6.30 -12.65
CA ASP A 16 38.90 -5.05 -13.41
C ASP A 16 37.61 -4.55 -14.06
N ASN A 17 36.47 -5.16 -13.70
CA ASN A 17 35.15 -4.69 -14.10
C ASN A 17 34.47 -4.01 -12.90
N PRO A 18 34.14 -2.72 -13.00
CA PRO A 18 33.32 -2.07 -11.98
C PRO A 18 31.89 -2.63 -12.06
N VAL A 19 31.43 -3.23 -10.97
CA VAL A 19 30.09 -3.81 -10.85
C VAL A 19 29.31 -3.08 -9.77
N SER A 20 28.11 -2.61 -10.11
CA SER A 20 27.13 -2.11 -9.13
C SER A 20 26.50 -3.30 -8.39
N PRO A 21 26.70 -3.42 -7.07
CA PRO A 21 26.11 -4.52 -6.30
C PRO A 21 24.58 -4.53 -6.37
N ARG A 22 23.97 -3.34 -6.39
CA ARG A 22 22.52 -3.16 -6.53
C ARG A 22 22.01 -3.67 -7.88
N ASP A 23 22.68 -3.32 -8.97
CA ASP A 23 22.23 -3.71 -10.31
C ASP A 23 22.41 -5.22 -10.52
N PHE A 24 23.51 -5.78 -10.01
CA PHE A 24 23.71 -7.22 -9.99
C PHE A 24 22.61 -7.94 -9.20
N ALA A 25 22.29 -7.47 -7.99
CA ALA A 25 21.22 -8.05 -7.18
C ALA A 25 19.86 -7.98 -7.89
N LEU A 26 19.55 -6.85 -8.53
CA LEU A 26 18.32 -6.69 -9.30
C LEU A 26 18.27 -7.64 -10.50
N ALA A 27 19.36 -7.75 -11.26
CA ALA A 27 19.46 -8.65 -12.41
C ALA A 27 19.25 -10.12 -12.00
N VAL A 28 19.85 -10.54 -10.88
CA VAL A 28 19.64 -11.89 -10.33
C VAL A 28 18.18 -12.12 -9.95
N LEU A 29 17.54 -11.17 -9.26
CA LEU A 29 16.13 -11.28 -8.88
C LEU A 29 15.21 -11.37 -10.11
N LEU A 30 15.50 -10.59 -11.17
CA LEU A 30 14.75 -10.63 -12.42
C LEU A 30 14.94 -11.95 -13.15
N ALA A 31 16.17 -12.46 -13.25
CA ALA A 31 16.47 -13.75 -13.85
C ALA A 31 15.76 -14.89 -13.11
N GLN A 32 15.79 -14.88 -11.77
CA GLN A 32 15.08 -15.84 -10.94
C GLN A 32 13.56 -15.77 -11.12
N LYS A 33 13.00 -14.57 -11.23
CA LYS A 33 11.56 -14.39 -11.50
C LYS A 33 11.19 -14.95 -12.87
N ALA A 34 12.00 -14.68 -13.90
CA ALA A 34 11.75 -15.15 -15.26
C ALA A 34 11.92 -16.66 -15.42
N SER A 35 12.79 -17.30 -14.62
CA SER A 35 13.01 -18.74 -14.66
C SER A 35 11.98 -19.55 -13.85
N ARG A 36 11.16 -18.89 -13.02
CA ARG A 36 10.13 -19.59 -12.25
C ARG A 36 8.93 -19.91 -13.15
N PRO A 37 8.39 -21.14 -13.09
CA PRO A 37 7.11 -21.42 -13.76
C PRO A 37 6.02 -20.54 -13.16
N ALA A 38 4.98 -20.26 -13.96
CA ALA A 38 3.79 -19.61 -13.45
C ALA A 38 3.22 -20.46 -12.31
N MET A 39 2.89 -19.80 -11.19
CA MET A 39 2.21 -20.45 -10.07
C MET A 39 0.86 -20.97 -10.53
N SER A 40 0.45 -22.14 -10.02
CA SER A 40 -0.95 -22.55 -10.10
C SER A 40 -1.83 -21.57 -9.32
N GLU A 41 -3.15 -21.61 -9.56
CA GLU A 41 -4.08 -20.76 -8.83
C GLU A 41 -4.04 -21.03 -7.31
N GLU A 42 -3.85 -22.30 -6.92
CA GLU A 42 -3.73 -22.73 -5.53
C GLU A 42 -2.43 -22.24 -4.89
N GLU A 43 -1.30 -22.37 -5.60
CA GLU A 43 0.00 -21.88 -5.15
C GLU A 43 -0.01 -20.36 -4.97
N LEU A 44 -0.65 -19.65 -5.90
CA LEU A 44 -0.82 -18.20 -5.82
C LEU A 44 -1.70 -17.83 -4.62
N LYS A 45 -2.83 -18.51 -4.42
CA LYS A 45 -3.71 -18.28 -3.25
C LYS A 45 -2.97 -18.49 -1.93
N GLU A 46 -2.15 -19.54 -1.83
CA GLU A 46 -1.36 -19.81 -0.63
C GLU A 46 -0.25 -18.77 -0.42
N PHE A 47 0.47 -18.40 -1.48
CA PHE A 47 1.49 -17.36 -1.42
C PHE A 47 0.90 -16.02 -0.94
N LEU A 48 -0.26 -15.63 -1.47
CA LEU A 48 -0.91 -14.36 -1.13
C LEU A 48 -1.39 -14.29 0.32
N LYS A 49 -1.64 -15.42 1.00
CA LYS A 49 -1.93 -15.42 2.45
C LYS A 49 -0.77 -14.87 3.28
N GLY A 50 0.47 -15.04 2.82
CA GLY A 50 1.68 -14.56 3.51
C GLY A 50 2.07 -13.12 3.17
N VAL A 51 1.45 -12.50 2.15
CA VAL A 51 1.79 -11.15 1.70
C VAL A 51 0.83 -10.15 2.33
N THR A 52 1.20 -9.64 3.50
CA THR A 52 0.42 -8.62 4.21
C THR A 52 1.11 -7.26 4.12
N ALA A 53 0.44 -6.33 3.45
CA ALA A 53 0.61 -4.91 3.62
C ALA A 53 -0.28 -4.43 4.78
N CYS A 54 0.21 -3.43 5.51
CA CYS A 54 -0.56 -2.77 6.55
C CYS A 54 -0.42 -1.26 6.40
N ALA A 55 -1.54 -0.55 6.42
CA ALA A 55 -1.60 0.89 6.56
C ALA A 55 -2.26 1.20 7.90
N ALA A 56 -1.66 2.13 8.64
CA ALA A 56 -2.22 2.63 9.89
C ALA A 56 -2.18 4.15 9.87
N THR A 57 -3.26 4.77 10.32
CA THR A 57 -3.34 6.21 10.56
C THR A 57 -3.69 6.43 12.01
N GLU A 58 -2.98 7.34 12.65
CA GLU A 58 -3.27 7.79 14.00
C GLU A 58 -3.51 9.30 13.99
N LEU A 59 -4.66 9.72 14.49
CA LEU A 59 -5.14 11.10 14.49
C LEU A 59 -5.23 11.57 15.94
N HIS A 60 -4.38 12.54 16.28
CA HIS A 60 -4.37 13.19 17.59
C HIS A 60 -5.06 14.54 17.50
N GLY A 61 -5.85 14.89 18.49
CA GLY A 61 -6.52 16.19 18.53
C GLY A 61 -7.10 16.50 19.89
N ARG A 62 -7.80 17.64 19.96
CA ARG A 62 -8.56 18.06 21.14
C ARG A 62 -10.03 18.17 20.78
N LYS A 63 -10.89 17.55 21.58
CA LYS A 63 -12.35 17.62 21.43
C LYS A 63 -12.98 17.86 22.80
N ASP A 64 -13.86 18.85 22.88
CA ASP A 64 -14.56 19.23 24.11
C ASP A 64 -13.60 19.44 25.31
N GLY A 65 -12.43 20.03 25.04
CA GLY A 65 -11.40 20.32 26.04
C GLY A 65 -10.54 19.14 26.47
N LYS A 66 -10.77 17.93 25.94
CA LYS A 66 -9.97 16.72 26.21
C LYS A 66 -9.09 16.36 25.03
N ASP A 67 -7.90 15.85 25.31
CA ASP A 67 -7.03 15.29 24.29
C ASP A 67 -7.55 13.89 23.89
N ILE A 68 -7.62 13.63 22.59
CA ILE A 68 -8.21 12.43 22.00
C ILE A 68 -7.31 11.90 20.89
N SER A 69 -7.14 10.57 20.83
CA SER A 69 -6.51 9.88 19.71
C SER A 69 -7.46 8.87 19.07
N TYR A 70 -7.51 8.89 17.74
CA TYR A 70 -8.18 7.90 16.90
C TYR A 70 -7.14 7.11 16.12
N VAL A 71 -7.14 5.79 16.26
CA VAL A 71 -6.30 4.90 15.44
C VAL A 71 -7.19 4.18 14.44
N GLY A 72 -6.83 4.21 13.16
CA GLY A 72 -7.42 3.38 12.10
C GLY A 72 -6.37 2.48 11.49
N ARG A 73 -6.69 1.20 11.27
CA ARG A 73 -5.78 0.22 10.67
C ARG A 73 -6.47 -0.53 9.54
N VAL A 74 -5.72 -0.80 8.48
CA VAL A 74 -6.14 -1.69 7.39
C VAL A 74 -4.97 -2.59 7.05
N ALA A 75 -5.20 -3.91 7.05
CA ALA A 75 -4.24 -4.90 6.62
C ALA A 75 -4.82 -5.70 5.45
N GLY A 76 -4.01 -5.97 4.44
CA GLY A 76 -4.42 -6.63 3.21
C GLY A 76 -3.25 -6.84 2.25
N ASN A 77 -3.49 -7.02 0.97
CA ASN A 77 -2.43 -7.09 -0.03
C ASN A 77 -2.09 -5.68 -0.54
N MET A 78 -0.82 -5.44 -0.87
CA MET A 78 -0.35 -4.17 -1.45
C MET A 78 -1.16 -3.74 -2.69
N ALA A 79 -1.48 -4.69 -3.57
CA ALA A 79 -2.08 -4.35 -4.87
C ALA A 79 -3.50 -3.80 -4.73
N PRO A 80 -4.46 -4.47 -4.05
CA PRO A 80 -5.82 -3.93 -3.90
C PRO A 80 -5.88 -2.67 -3.04
N LEU A 81 -5.05 -2.56 -2.00
CA LEU A 81 -4.96 -1.34 -1.17
C LEU A 81 -4.56 -0.09 -1.97
N THR A 82 -3.85 -0.27 -3.09
CA THR A 82 -3.46 0.83 -3.98
C THR A 82 -4.43 0.98 -5.15
N ALA A 83 -4.82 -0.12 -5.77
CA ALA A 83 -5.60 -0.12 -7.00
C ALA A 83 -7.04 0.36 -6.79
N ILE A 84 -7.69 0.00 -5.69
CA ILE A 84 -9.09 0.33 -5.44
C ILE A 84 -9.29 1.85 -5.23
N PRO A 85 -8.49 2.55 -4.38
CA PRO A 85 -8.55 4.01 -4.31
C PRO A 85 -8.31 4.70 -5.66
N LEU A 86 -7.38 4.18 -6.48
CA LEU A 86 -7.11 4.71 -7.82
C LEU A 86 -8.33 4.57 -8.75
N ILE A 87 -8.95 3.39 -8.79
CA ILE A 87 -10.16 3.13 -9.57
C ILE A 87 -11.28 4.07 -9.12
N MET A 88 -11.46 4.23 -7.81
CA MET A 88 -12.47 5.14 -7.27
C MET A 88 -12.22 6.60 -7.65
N GLY A 89 -10.99 7.07 -7.56
CA GLY A 89 -10.65 8.42 -8.02
C GLY A 89 -10.96 8.63 -9.51
N ALA A 90 -10.65 7.64 -10.35
CA ALA A 90 -10.99 7.67 -11.77
C ALA A 90 -12.52 7.67 -12.01
N GLU A 91 -13.29 6.88 -11.25
CA GLU A 91 -14.76 6.89 -11.31
C GLU A 91 -15.35 8.24 -10.89
N MET A 92 -14.85 8.84 -9.81
CA MET A 92 -15.31 10.14 -9.34
C MET A 92 -15.06 11.24 -10.37
N LEU A 93 -13.90 11.22 -11.04
CA LEU A 93 -13.60 12.11 -12.16
C LEU A 93 -14.58 11.89 -13.32
N ALA A 94 -14.80 10.63 -13.72
CA ALA A 94 -15.69 10.29 -14.83
C ALA A 94 -17.16 10.69 -14.56
N LYS A 95 -17.61 10.61 -13.31
CA LYS A 95 -18.96 11.00 -12.86
C LYS A 95 -19.11 12.51 -12.63
N GLY A 96 -18.03 13.28 -12.70
CA GLY A 96 -18.04 14.71 -12.37
C GLY A 96 -18.19 15.01 -10.88
N GLU A 97 -17.89 14.04 -10.01
CA GLU A 97 -17.90 14.23 -8.54
C GLU A 97 -16.70 15.07 -8.06
N VAL A 98 -15.66 15.22 -8.89
CA VAL A 98 -14.54 16.14 -8.65
C VAL A 98 -14.71 17.38 -9.52
N SER A 99 -15.07 18.50 -8.89
CA SER A 99 -15.44 19.75 -9.58
C SER A 99 -14.26 20.70 -9.80
N LYS A 100 -13.25 20.63 -8.92
CA LYS A 100 -12.07 21.51 -8.93
C LYS A 100 -11.14 21.15 -10.09
N LYS A 101 -10.52 22.17 -10.69
CA LYS A 101 -9.56 22.03 -11.81
C LYS A 101 -8.15 22.30 -11.33
N GLY A 102 -7.19 21.52 -11.79
CA GLY A 102 -5.77 21.68 -11.47
C GLY A 102 -5.14 20.36 -11.04
N ILE A 103 -3.92 20.44 -10.53
CA ILE A 103 -3.24 19.33 -9.85
C ILE A 103 -3.58 19.45 -8.38
N MET A 104 -4.14 18.38 -7.81
CA MET A 104 -4.64 18.36 -6.43
C MET A 104 -4.20 17.07 -5.76
N VAL A 105 -4.03 17.14 -4.44
CA VAL A 105 -3.99 15.93 -3.61
C VAL A 105 -5.41 15.42 -3.33
N ALA A 106 -5.52 14.19 -2.84
CA ALA A 106 -6.81 13.54 -2.63
C ALA A 106 -7.70 14.33 -1.66
N GLU A 107 -7.10 14.88 -0.59
CA GLU A 107 -7.75 15.67 0.45
C GLU A 107 -8.31 17.00 -0.07
N GLU A 108 -7.77 17.52 -1.17
CA GLU A 108 -8.28 18.73 -1.83
C GLU A 108 -9.37 18.41 -2.85
N ALA A 109 -9.24 17.29 -3.57
CA ALA A 109 -10.12 16.90 -4.66
C ALA A 109 -11.43 16.25 -4.19
N ILE A 110 -11.41 15.52 -3.06
CA ILE A 110 -12.52 14.73 -2.55
C ILE A 110 -13.29 15.55 -1.49
N GLU A 111 -14.52 15.94 -1.80
CA GLU A 111 -15.37 16.72 -0.88
C GLU A 111 -16.04 15.85 0.19
N ASP A 112 -16.41 14.60 -0.17
CA ASP A 112 -17.04 13.64 0.74
C ASP A 112 -16.06 12.50 1.07
N ALA A 113 -15.16 12.79 2.02
CA ALA A 113 -14.15 11.84 2.47
C ALA A 113 -14.75 10.61 3.17
N ASP A 114 -15.88 10.76 3.87
CA ASP A 114 -16.55 9.65 4.56
C ASP A 114 -17.08 8.62 3.57
N LYS A 115 -17.81 9.07 2.53
CA LYS A 115 -18.26 8.20 1.44
C LYS A 115 -17.08 7.54 0.74
N PHE A 116 -16.03 8.30 0.41
CA PHE A 116 -14.85 7.76 -0.25
C PHE A 116 -14.17 6.64 0.57
N VAL A 117 -13.91 6.89 1.85
CA VAL A 117 -13.24 5.91 2.72
C VAL A 117 -14.11 4.67 2.91
N LYS A 118 -15.41 4.83 3.22
CA LYS A 118 -16.32 3.69 3.42
C LYS A 118 -16.45 2.81 2.18
N GLU A 119 -16.59 3.42 1.02
CA GLU A 119 -16.71 2.69 -0.24
C GLU A 119 -15.38 2.03 -0.64
N THR A 120 -14.24 2.67 -0.36
CA THR A 120 -12.91 2.09 -0.57
C THR A 120 -12.74 0.83 0.27
N VAL A 121 -13.03 0.91 1.57
CA VAL A 121 -12.88 -0.24 2.48
C VAL A 121 -13.87 -1.35 2.12
N LYS A 122 -15.11 -1.01 1.77
CA LYS A 122 -16.09 -1.98 1.29
C LYS A 122 -15.58 -2.74 0.06
N ARG A 123 -15.10 -2.04 -0.97
CA ARG A 123 -14.60 -2.67 -2.20
C ARG A 123 -13.34 -3.51 -1.94
N ILE A 124 -12.47 -3.11 -1.03
CA ILE A 124 -11.32 -3.94 -0.61
C ILE A 124 -11.79 -5.23 0.06
N ARG A 125 -12.87 -5.21 0.85
CA ARG A 125 -13.42 -6.45 1.42
C ARG A 125 -14.04 -7.37 0.37
N GLU A 126 -14.63 -6.77 -0.66
CA GLU A 126 -15.39 -7.47 -1.72
C GLU A 126 -14.53 -7.87 -2.94
N ASP A 127 -13.24 -7.55 -2.96
CA ASP A 127 -12.36 -7.74 -4.12
C ASP A 127 -12.01 -9.20 -4.48
N GLY A 128 -12.49 -10.16 -3.69
CA GLY A 128 -12.31 -11.59 -3.91
C GLY A 128 -10.94 -12.14 -3.48
N PHE A 129 -10.07 -11.32 -2.91
CA PHE A 129 -8.76 -11.78 -2.40
C PHE A 129 -8.79 -12.19 -0.91
N GLY A 130 -9.95 -12.09 -0.25
CA GLY A 130 -10.20 -12.72 1.06
C GLY A 130 -9.54 -12.03 2.26
N PHE A 131 -9.56 -10.68 2.29
CA PHE A 131 -8.90 -9.91 3.35
C PHE A 131 -9.64 -9.90 4.68
N THR A 132 -8.87 -10.00 5.77
CA THR A 132 -9.35 -9.64 7.11
C THR A 132 -9.09 -8.16 7.34
N VAL A 133 -10.07 -7.31 7.03
CA VAL A 133 -10.03 -5.91 7.45
C VAL A 133 -10.33 -5.86 8.95
N ARG A 134 -9.30 -5.65 9.77
CA ARG A 134 -9.47 -5.32 11.19
C ARG A 134 -9.61 -3.81 11.35
N GLU A 135 -10.86 -3.34 11.36
CA GLU A 135 -11.19 -1.97 11.77
C GLU A 135 -11.14 -1.86 13.29
N ASP A 136 -9.95 -1.64 13.84
CA ASP A 136 -9.82 -1.29 15.25
C ASP A 136 -9.85 0.23 15.39
N LEU A 137 -11.04 0.85 15.42
CA LEU A 137 -11.17 2.25 15.80
C LEU A 137 -11.04 2.35 17.32
N THR A 138 -9.81 2.48 17.80
CA THR A 138 -9.57 2.67 19.23
C THR A 138 -9.62 4.16 19.53
N VAL A 139 -10.63 4.58 20.31
CA VAL A 139 -10.60 5.89 20.96
C VAL A 139 -9.72 5.76 22.19
N ARG A 140 -8.60 6.47 22.21
CA ARG A 140 -7.79 6.63 23.42
C ARG A 140 -8.10 8.00 24.01
N GLU A 141 -8.83 8.01 25.12
CA GLU A 141 -8.83 9.15 26.03
C GLU A 141 -7.56 9.01 26.89
N GLU A 142 -6.47 9.67 26.48
CA GLU A 142 -5.23 9.69 27.26
C GLU A 142 -5.06 11.06 27.94
N TYR A 143 -5.21 11.01 29.28
CA TYR A 143 -4.74 11.89 30.38
C TYR A 143 -4.93 13.41 30.30
#